data_AF-A0AA35X4F3-F1
#
_entry.id   AF-A0AA35X4F3-F1
#
_cell.length_a   1.000
_cell.length_b   1.000
_cell.length_c   1.000
_cell.angle_alpha   90.00
_cell.angle_beta   90.00
_cell.angle_gamma   90.00
#
_symmetry.space_group_name_H-M   'P 1'
#
loop_
_entity.id
_entity.type
_entity.pdbx_description
1 polymer ?
#
loop_
_entity_poly.entity_id
_entity_poly.type
_entity_poly.pdbx_seq_one_letter_code
_entity_poly.pdbx_strand_id
1 'polypeptide(L)' 'MCIQHGNRKEAAKYIPKCAAEERFLLYLKIDDLVRAADIAFQERNIRALEELLVRAGKRPELVEHITSLKDRLEQK' A
#
# COMPACT_ATOMS: atom_id res chain seq x y z
N MET A 1 17.27 9.36 6.83
CA MET A 1 17.45 8.69 8.14
C MET A 1 16.78 7.31 8.21
N CYS A 2 15.49 7.11 8.51
CA CYS A 2 14.95 5.74 8.76
C CYS A 2 14.91 4.80 7.52
N ILE A 3 14.50 5.31 6.36
CA ILE A 3 14.44 4.51 5.11
C ILE A 3 15.84 4.15 4.61
N GLN A 4 16.81 5.05 4.78
CA GLN A 4 18.20 4.84 4.36
C GLN A 4 18.94 3.78 5.21
N HIS A 5 18.49 3.51 6.44
CA HIS A 5 19.05 2.46 7.30
C HIS A 5 18.27 1.14 7.23
N GLY A 6 17.36 0.98 6.28
CA GLY A 6 16.59 -0.26 6.10
C GLY A 6 15.60 -0.57 7.23
N ASN A 7 15.39 0.36 8.18
CA ASN A 7 14.47 0.15 9.29
C ASN A 7 13.02 0.44 8.88
N ARG A 8 12.46 -0.47 8.09
CA ARG A 8 11.11 -0.39 7.50
C ARG A 8 10.02 -0.26 8.57
N LYS A 9 10.16 -1.01 9.69
CA LYS A 9 9.18 -0.99 10.80
C LYS A 9 9.12 0.38 11.47
N GLU A 10 10.28 0.99 11.70
CA GLU A 10 10.37 2.31 12.32
C GLU A 10 9.90 3.40 11.34
N ALA A 11 10.32 3.33 10.06
CA ALA A 11 9.84 4.23 9.02
C ALA A 11 8.30 4.23 8.92
N ALA A 12 7.67 3.06 9.00
CA ALA A 12 6.21 2.94 8.92
C ALA A 12 5.45 3.67 10.04
N LYS A 13 6.08 3.97 11.18
CA LYS A 13 5.47 4.76 12.27
C LYS A 13 5.36 6.25 11.92
N TYR A 14 6.21 6.74 11.02
CA TYR A 14 6.26 8.15 10.64
C TYR A 14 5.43 8.44 9.39
N ILE A 15 5.17 7.44 8.53
CA ILE A 15 4.38 7.62 7.30
C ILE A 15 2.99 8.20 7.55
N PRO A 16 2.22 7.80 8.59
CA PRO A 16 0.94 8.44 8.90
C PRO A 16 1.02 9.93 9.22
N LYS A 17 2.20 10.45 9.56
CA LYS A 17 2.43 11.88 9.85
C LYS A 17 2.79 12.68 8.59
N CYS A 18 3.09 12.02 7.48
CA CYS A 18 3.37 12.67 6.19
C CYS A 18 2.07 13.12 5.51
N ALA A 19 2.21 13.97 4.49
CA ALA A 19 1.10 14.40 3.63
C ALA A 19 0.43 13.17 3.00
N ALA A 20 -0.90 13.18 2.91
CA ALA A 20 -1.69 12.03 2.45
C ALA A 20 -1.24 11.52 1.08
N GLU A 21 -1.01 12.47 0.15
CA GLU A 21 -0.54 12.25 -1.22
C GLU A 21 0.78 11.48 -1.31
N GLU A 22 1.64 11.60 -0.28
CA GLU A 22 2.95 10.96 -0.27
C GLU A 22 2.93 9.59 0.42
N ARG A 23 1.88 9.29 1.21
CA ARG A 23 1.84 8.07 2.06
C ARG A 23 1.90 6.80 1.22
N PHE A 24 1.17 6.77 0.10
CA PHE A 24 1.19 5.64 -0.83
C PHE A 24 2.61 5.33 -1.31
N LEU A 25 3.32 6.35 -1.81
CA LEU A 25 4.70 6.22 -2.31
C LEU A 25 5.67 5.82 -1.20
N LEU A 26 5.48 6.31 0.02
CA LEU A 26 6.32 5.97 1.16
C LEU A 26 6.12 4.51 1.61
N TYR A 27 4.88 4.02 1.65
CA TYR A 27 4.59 2.61 1.95
C TYR A 27 5.16 1.67 0.86
N LEU A 28 5.05 2.06 -0.41
CA LEU A 28 5.72 1.36 -1.51
C LEU A 28 7.24 1.31 -1.35
N LYS A 29 7.88 2.41 -0.94
CA LYS A 29 9.33 2.47 -0.73
C LYS A 29 9.84 1.53 0.35
N ILE A 30 9.00 1.22 1.35
CA ILE A 30 9.34 0.27 2.42
C ILE A 30 8.81 -1.16 2.18
N ASP A 31 8.25 -1.42 0.98
CA ASP A 31 7.62 -2.69 0.59
C ASP A 31 6.48 -3.12 1.53
N ASP A 32 5.79 -2.15 2.14
CA ASP A 32 4.60 -2.39 2.96
C ASP A 32 3.35 -2.32 2.09
N LEU A 33 3.14 -3.38 1.32
CA LEU A 33 2.08 -3.42 0.32
C LEU A 33 0.68 -3.50 0.92
N VAL A 34 0.53 -4.01 2.16
CA VAL A 34 -0.75 -4.04 2.87
C VAL A 34 -1.22 -2.61 3.14
N ARG A 35 -0.36 -1.79 3.77
CA ARG A 35 -0.71 -0.39 4.05
C ARG A 35 -0.79 0.46 2.80
N ALA A 36 0.01 0.16 1.77
CA ALA A 36 -0.13 0.82 0.47
C ALA A 36 -1.50 0.53 -0.16
N ALA A 37 -2.00 -0.71 -0.06
CA ALA A 37 -3.33 -1.08 -0.57
C ALA A 37 -4.45 -0.37 0.17
N ASP A 38 -4.34 -0.24 1.50
CA ASP A 38 -5.34 0.48 2.31
C ASP A 38 -5.40 1.96 1.91
N ILE A 39 -4.26 2.60 1.65
CA ILE A 39 -4.22 3.99 1.16
C ILE A 39 -4.84 4.09 -0.25
N ALA A 40 -4.46 3.20 -1.17
CA ALA A 40 -5.03 3.18 -2.51
C ALA A 40 -6.56 2.99 -2.50
N PHE A 41 -7.07 2.17 -1.58
CA PHE A 41 -8.51 2.00 -1.36
C PHE A 41 -9.18 3.27 -0.84
N GLN A 42 -8.57 3.95 0.15
CA GLN A 42 -9.08 5.22 0.68
C GLN A 42 -9.14 6.32 -0.39
N GLU A 43 -8.15 6.37 -1.27
CA GLU A 43 -8.09 7.29 -2.41
C GLU A 43 -8.99 6.87 -3.59
N ARG A 44 -9.68 5.71 -3.48
CA ARG A 44 -10.47 5.09 -4.55
C ARG A 44 -9.67 4.91 -5.85
N ASN A 45 -8.37 4.67 -5.73
CA ASN A 45 -7.44 4.57 -6.85
C ASN A 45 -7.30 3.10 -7.29
N ILE A 46 -8.18 2.68 -8.21
CA ILE A 46 -8.20 1.29 -8.72
C ILE A 46 -6.89 0.95 -9.44
N ARG A 47 -6.30 1.88 -10.19
CA ARG A 47 -5.03 1.66 -10.91
C ARG A 47 -3.89 1.33 -9.93
N ALA A 48 -3.82 2.03 -8.80
CA ALA A 48 -2.84 1.74 -7.76
C ALA A 48 -3.04 0.34 -7.14
N LEU A 49 -4.28 -0.10 -6.95
CA LEU A 49 -4.56 -1.47 -6.48
C LEU A 49 -4.13 -2.53 -7.51
N GLU A 50 -4.33 -2.27 -8.80
CA GLU A 50 -3.87 -3.17 -9.87
C GLU A 50 -2.35 -3.28 -9.94
N GLU A 51 -1.64 -2.15 -9.81
CA GLU A 51 -0.17 -2.16 -9.71
C GLU A 51 0.31 -2.95 -8.48
N LEU A 52 -0.38 -2.80 -7.35
CA LEU A 52 -0.08 -3.55 -6.14
C LEU A 52 -0.34 -5.06 -6.30
N LEU A 53 -1.36 -5.47 -7.07
CA LEU A 53 -1.60 -6.90 -7.39
C LEU A 53 -0.43 -7.49 -8.17
N VAL A 54 0.06 -6.78 -9.20
CA VAL A 54 1.23 -7.21 -9.96
C VAL A 54 2.46 -7.34 -9.04
N ARG A 55 2.62 -6.40 -8.11
CA ARG A 55 3.75 -6.37 -7.16
C ARG A 55 3.62 -7.37 -6.01
N ALA A 56 2.40 -7.77 -5.66
CA ALA A 56 2.14 -8.80 -4.66
C ALA A 56 2.73 -10.14 -5.11
N GLY A 57 2.66 -10.44 -6.40
CA GLY A 57 3.30 -11.61 -7.01
C GLY A 57 2.77 -12.92 -6.42
N LYS A 58 3.65 -13.74 -5.84
CA LYS A 58 3.30 -15.04 -5.23
C LYS A 58 2.92 -14.95 -3.74
N ARG A 59 2.44 -13.81 -3.26
CA ARG A 59 1.96 -13.61 -1.88
C ARG A 59 0.44 -13.75 -1.86
N PRO A 60 -0.12 -14.97 -1.70
CA PRO A 60 -1.56 -15.21 -1.88
C PRO A 60 -2.42 -14.39 -0.92
N GLU A 61 -2.02 -14.28 0.35
CA GLU A 61 -2.74 -13.48 1.36
C GLU A 61 -2.87 -12.00 0.95
N LEU A 62 -1.81 -11.45 0.36
CA LEU A 62 -1.78 -10.06 -0.09
C LEU A 62 -2.63 -9.87 -1.35
N VAL A 63 -2.59 -10.84 -2.28
CA VAL A 63 -3.42 -10.83 -3.49
C VAL A 63 -4.90 -10.88 -3.11
N GLU A 64 -5.27 -11.73 -2.16
CA GLU A 64 -6.64 -11.85 -1.65
C GLU A 64 -7.10 -10.53 -1.00
N HIS A 65 -6.26 -9.92 -0.16
CA HIS A 65 -6.55 -8.63 0.46
C HIS A 65 -6.79 -7.53 -0.58
N ILE A 66 -5.87 -7.37 -1.55
CA ILE A 66 -5.98 -6.32 -2.57
C ILE A 66 -7.18 -6.56 -3.48
N THR A 67 -7.44 -7.82 -3.86
CA THR A 67 -8.62 -8.19 -4.67
C THR A 67 -9.91 -7.83 -3.92
N SER A 68 -10.01 -8.18 -2.63
CA SER A 68 -11.16 -7.82 -1.80
C SER A 68 -11.40 -6.30 -1.74
N LEU A 69 -10.33 -5.51 -1.60
CA LEU A 69 -10.42 -4.06 -1.61
C LEU A 69 -10.89 -3.52 -2.97
N LYS A 70 -10.39 -4.10 -4.07
CA LYS A 70 -10.79 -3.72 -5.42
C LYS A 70 -12.27 -4.04 -5.67
N ASP A 71 -12.72 -5.24 -5.35
CA ASP A 71 -14.12 -5.66 -5.51
C ASP A 71 -15.08 -4.73 -4.74
N ARG A 72 -14.70 -4.32 -3.52
CA ARG A 72 -15.47 -3.37 -2.71
C ARG A 72 -15.57 -1.97 -3.32
N LEU A 73 -14.61 -1.56 -4.17
CA LEU A 73 -14.70 -0.29 -4.90
C LEU A 73 -15.56 -0.42 -6.14
N GLU A 74 -15.55 -1.57 -6.82
CA GLU A 74 -16.33 -1.83 -8.03
C GLU A 74 -17.81 -2.10 -7.75
N GLN A 75 -18.14 -2.64 -6.57
CA GLN A 75 -19.53 -2.91 -6.14
C GLN A 75 -20.29 -1.67 -5.61
N LYS A 76 -19.71 -0.46 -5.69
CA LYS A 76 -20.30 0.80 -5.21
C LYS A 76 -20.57 1.78 -6.34
#